data_AF-A0A536IA73-F1
#
_entry.id   AF-A0A536IA73-F1
#
_cell.length_a   1.000
_cell.length_b   1.000
_cell.length_c   1.000
_cell.angle_alpha   90.00
_cell.angle_beta   90.00
_cell.angle_gamma   90.00
#
_symmetry.space_group_name_H-M   'P 1'
#
loop_
_entity.id
_entity.type
_entity.pdbx_description
1 polymer ?
#
loop_
_entity_poly.entity_id
_entity_poly.type
_entity_poly.pdbx_seq_one_letter_code
_entity_poly.pdbx_strand_id
1 'polypeptide(L)'
;MNAAIFTKSAKGLILASGLIAASSIMGYAQDAPVALGAQATVPLSGLYAGAPTGSVSLGGHTFDLSAGNLASLANGQSVSFSGSWANATGAYLLLNSANTYLWYDQTVVGNVTLTFSDGTTQSTDLMVGSNLREWRTGAGFTVNLITDPAAAQVWTGNATDGSAAVIDMLTISLTGTKTLTSVTVNDTNGWGALAISLSGLTISSPDPAPAPAPDPTCTRPGNSCNTPAAVNSNSQKWLPSTSATTPSTTTIDKHTNSGHHSK
;
A
#
# COMPACT_ATOMS: atom_id res chain seq x y z
N MET A 1 48.46 49.17 15.89
CA MET A 1 47.67 48.17 16.63
C MET A 1 46.87 47.37 15.61
N ASN A 2 46.99 46.04 15.72
CA ASN A 2 46.73 45.06 14.66
C ASN A 2 45.24 44.82 14.39
N ALA A 3 44.96 44.46 13.13
CA ALA A 3 43.67 44.00 12.63
C ALA A 3 43.31 42.61 13.18
N ALA A 4 42.01 42.38 13.44
CA ALA A 4 41.38 41.07 13.27
C ALA A 4 39.86 41.21 13.14
N ILE A 5 39.40 40.86 11.94
CA ILE A 5 38.02 40.66 11.52
C ILE A 5 37.51 39.38 12.19
N PHE A 6 36.41 39.45 12.96
CA PHE A 6 35.69 38.27 13.43
C PHE A 6 34.51 37.99 12.50
N THR A 7 34.77 37.22 11.45
CA THR A 7 33.75 36.43 10.74
C THR A 7 33.70 35.05 11.39
N LYS A 8 32.52 34.61 11.84
CA LYS A 8 32.33 33.22 12.30
C LYS A 8 31.11 32.58 11.61
N SER A 9 31.47 31.75 10.63
CA SER A 9 30.86 30.52 10.11
C SER A 9 29.34 30.34 10.20
N ALA A 10 28.70 30.45 9.02
CA ALA A 10 27.46 29.76 8.69
C ALA A 10 27.69 28.25 8.82
N LYS A 11 26.96 27.59 9.72
CA LYS A 11 26.88 26.14 9.78
C LYS A 11 25.97 25.67 8.65
N GLY A 12 26.58 25.16 7.58
CA GLY A 12 25.86 24.49 6.50
C GLY A 12 25.22 23.20 7.02
N LEU A 13 23.90 23.09 6.81
CA LEU A 13 23.13 21.87 6.98
C LEU A 13 23.43 20.95 5.79
N ILE A 14 24.18 19.88 6.01
CA ILE A 14 24.36 18.83 5.00
C ILE A 14 23.16 17.87 5.14
N LEU A 15 22.20 17.98 4.21
CA LEU A 15 21.20 16.94 3.98
C LEU A 15 21.91 15.75 3.31
N ALA A 16 22.31 14.77 4.11
CA ALA A 16 22.71 13.47 3.58
C ALA A 16 21.44 12.75 3.11
N SER A 17 21.12 12.91 1.83
CA SER A 17 20.05 12.15 1.17
C SER A 17 20.51 10.70 1.08
N GLY A 18 20.03 9.87 2.01
CA GLY A 18 20.23 8.42 1.97
C GLY A 18 19.51 7.85 0.76
N LEU A 19 20.29 7.40 -0.22
CA LEU A 19 19.84 6.60 -1.35
C LEU A 19 19.29 5.27 -0.80
N ILE A 20 17.97 5.10 -0.79
CA ILE A 20 17.35 3.80 -0.52
C ILE A 20 17.56 2.94 -1.77
N ALA A 21 18.43 1.95 -1.67
CA ALA A 21 18.52 0.88 -2.65
C ALA A 21 17.20 0.09 -2.62
N ALA A 22 16.38 0.26 -3.66
CA ALA A 22 15.17 -0.52 -3.86
C ALA A 22 15.59 -1.96 -4.21
N SER A 23 15.56 -2.86 -3.22
CA SER A 23 15.45 -4.29 -3.47
C SER A 23 14.05 -4.54 -4.01
N SER A 24 13.93 -4.87 -5.29
CA SER A 24 12.69 -5.25 -5.95
C SER A 24 12.15 -6.54 -5.35
N ILE A 25 11.34 -6.41 -4.30
CA ILE A 25 10.44 -7.47 -3.84
C ILE A 25 9.25 -7.46 -4.81
N MET A 26 8.83 -8.63 -5.27
CA MET A 26 7.65 -8.80 -6.13
C MET A 26 6.48 -7.94 -5.62
N GLY A 27 5.98 -7.06 -6.48
CA GLY A 27 5.05 -5.99 -6.15
C GLY A 27 3.72 -6.50 -5.61
N TYR A 28 3.53 -6.36 -4.30
CA TYR A 28 2.20 -6.35 -3.71
C TYR A 28 1.58 -4.98 -3.90
N ALA A 29 0.24 -4.90 -3.93
CA ALA A 29 -0.45 -3.62 -3.89
C ALA A 29 0.05 -2.80 -2.69
N GLN A 30 0.31 -1.51 -2.88
CA GLN A 30 0.72 -0.64 -1.78
C GLN A 30 -0.52 -0.23 -1.00
N ASP A 31 -0.60 -0.67 0.26
CA ASP A 31 -1.61 -0.18 1.20
C ASP A 31 -1.24 1.22 1.68
N ALA A 32 -2.21 2.11 1.66
CA ALA A 32 -2.15 3.45 2.24
C ALA A 32 -3.12 3.52 3.43
N PRO A 33 -2.65 3.26 4.66
CA PRO A 33 -3.46 3.43 5.87
C PRO A 33 -4.01 4.86 5.97
N VAL A 34 -5.29 4.98 6.32
CA VAL A 34 -5.98 6.24 6.47
C VAL A 34 -6.17 6.53 7.96
N ALA A 35 -5.59 7.64 8.41
CA ALA A 35 -5.76 8.08 9.79
C ALA A 35 -7.22 8.51 10.04
N LEU A 36 -7.87 7.89 11.03
CA LEU A 36 -9.26 8.24 11.38
C LEU A 36 -9.38 9.60 12.08
N GLY A 37 -8.28 10.10 12.66
CA GLY A 37 -8.18 11.44 13.22
C GLY A 37 -9.22 11.74 14.30
N ALA A 38 -9.69 12.99 14.34
CA ALA A 38 -10.63 13.48 15.36
C ALA A 38 -12.02 12.81 15.32
N GLN A 39 -12.34 12.07 14.25
CA GLN A 39 -13.60 11.35 14.14
C GLN A 39 -13.62 10.07 15.01
N ALA A 40 -12.45 9.55 15.37
CA ALA A 40 -12.31 8.38 16.21
C ALA A 40 -12.20 8.78 17.69
N THR A 41 -13.32 8.73 18.41
CA THR A 41 -13.41 9.17 19.82
C THR A 41 -13.62 8.03 20.81
N VAL A 42 -13.94 6.82 20.35
CA VAL A 42 -14.21 5.68 21.24
C VAL A 42 -12.95 4.84 21.39
N PRO A 43 -12.38 4.67 22.59
CA PRO A 43 -11.18 3.86 22.77
C PRO A 43 -11.43 2.39 22.43
N LEU A 44 -10.60 1.82 21.55
CA LEU A 44 -10.61 0.38 21.24
C LEU A 44 -10.43 -0.46 22.50
N SER A 45 -9.55 -0.03 23.40
CA SER A 45 -9.30 -0.68 24.70
C SER A 45 -10.50 -0.64 25.67
N GLY A 46 -11.49 0.21 25.42
CA GLY A 46 -12.75 0.22 26.18
C GLY A 46 -13.69 -0.92 25.79
N LEU A 47 -13.57 -1.43 24.55
CA LEU A 47 -14.43 -2.48 23.99
C LEU A 47 -13.72 -3.83 23.99
N TYR A 48 -12.46 -3.86 23.55
CA TYR A 48 -11.69 -5.07 23.32
C TYR A 48 -10.56 -5.24 24.33
N ALA A 49 -10.45 -6.44 24.89
CA ALA A 49 -9.28 -6.86 25.63
C ALA A 49 -8.17 -7.30 24.66
N GLY A 50 -7.07 -6.54 24.61
CA GLY A 50 -5.92 -6.88 23.77
C GLY A 50 -6.17 -6.74 22.26
N ALA A 51 -6.96 -5.74 21.85
CA ALA A 51 -7.09 -5.41 20.43
C ALA A 51 -5.74 -5.09 19.78
N PRO A 52 -5.59 -5.30 18.46
CA PRO A 52 -4.41 -4.88 17.72
C PRO A 52 -4.17 -3.37 17.85
N THR A 53 -2.91 -2.97 17.94
CA THR A 53 -2.50 -1.56 18.08
C THR A 53 -1.28 -1.26 17.21
N GLY A 54 -1.06 0.02 16.90
CA GLY A 54 0.02 0.45 16.02
C GLY A 54 -0.21 0.07 14.56
N SER A 55 0.87 -0.02 13.78
CA SER A 55 0.81 -0.49 12.39
C SER A 55 0.72 -2.02 12.38
N VAL A 56 -0.39 -2.57 11.90
CA VAL A 56 -0.67 -4.01 11.91
C VAL A 56 -1.17 -4.50 10.56
N SER A 57 -0.80 -5.73 10.18
CA SER A 57 -1.37 -6.42 9.02
C SER A 57 -2.57 -7.28 9.46
N LEU A 58 -3.75 -6.97 8.93
CA LEU A 58 -5.01 -7.68 9.17
C LEU A 58 -5.63 -8.03 7.82
N GLY A 59 -6.00 -9.31 7.63
CA GLY A 59 -6.55 -9.76 6.35
C GLY A 59 -5.60 -9.59 5.16
N GLY A 60 -4.29 -9.50 5.40
CA GLY A 60 -3.29 -9.23 4.36
C GLY A 60 -3.04 -7.75 4.06
N HIS A 61 -3.77 -6.85 4.71
CA HIS A 61 -3.66 -5.40 4.49
C HIS A 61 -3.12 -4.66 5.71
N THR A 62 -2.35 -3.61 5.48
CA THR A 62 -1.77 -2.77 6.54
C THR A 62 -2.76 -1.71 6.99
N PHE A 63 -3.01 -1.66 8.30
CA PHE A 63 -3.79 -0.64 8.99
C PHE A 63 -2.94 0.09 10.03
N ASP A 64 -3.23 1.38 10.24
CA ASP A 64 -2.66 2.15 11.34
C ASP A 64 -3.71 2.33 12.45
N LEU A 65 -3.52 1.59 13.54
CA LEU A 65 -4.35 1.62 14.75
C LEU A 65 -3.61 2.32 15.91
N SER A 66 -2.57 3.11 15.62
CA SER A 66 -1.78 3.80 16.64
C SER A 66 -2.57 4.81 17.48
N ALA A 67 -3.62 5.40 16.90
CA ALA A 67 -4.53 6.29 17.61
C ALA A 67 -5.33 5.60 18.73
N GLY A 68 -5.48 4.27 18.65
CA GLY A 68 -6.17 3.48 19.68
C GLY A 68 -7.66 3.75 19.84
N ASN A 69 -8.27 4.52 18.93
CA ASN A 69 -9.69 4.85 18.93
C ASN A 69 -10.37 4.39 17.64
N LEU A 70 -11.67 4.15 17.72
CA LEU A 70 -12.57 3.92 16.59
C LEU A 70 -13.58 5.05 16.44
N ALA A 71 -14.10 5.23 15.22
CA ALA A 71 -15.26 6.06 14.96
C ALA A 71 -16.53 5.23 15.20
N SER A 72 -17.39 5.69 16.11
CA SER A 72 -18.69 5.07 16.41
C SER A 72 -19.79 5.98 15.90
N LEU A 73 -20.52 5.51 14.90
CA LEU A 73 -21.65 6.21 14.29
C LEU A 73 -22.92 5.73 14.95
N ALA A 74 -23.68 6.64 15.54
CA ALA A 74 -25.07 6.39 15.92
C ALA A 74 -25.99 6.58 14.71
N ASN A 75 -27.23 6.09 14.84
CA ASN A 75 -28.32 6.29 13.88
C ASN A 75 -28.33 7.69 13.23
N GLY A 76 -28.27 7.73 11.90
CA GLY A 76 -28.32 8.95 11.11
C GLY A 76 -27.00 9.73 11.03
N GLN A 77 -25.92 9.21 11.63
CA GLN A 77 -24.60 9.84 11.55
C GLN A 77 -23.78 9.32 10.35
N SER A 78 -22.83 10.15 9.93
CA SER A 78 -21.89 9.84 8.87
C SER A 78 -20.48 10.31 9.24
N VAL A 79 -19.47 9.61 8.77
CA VAL A 79 -18.07 10.03 8.85
C VAL A 79 -17.46 9.97 7.46
N SER A 80 -16.63 10.96 7.10
CA SER A 80 -15.97 11.02 5.80
C SER A 80 -14.48 11.24 5.94
N PHE A 81 -13.70 10.48 5.17
CA PHE A 81 -12.25 10.56 5.11
C PHE A 81 -11.85 11.01 3.71
N SER A 82 -11.25 12.18 3.63
CA SER A 82 -10.77 12.75 2.37
C SER A 82 -9.31 12.36 2.12
N GLY A 83 -8.96 12.17 0.86
CA GLY A 83 -7.61 11.86 0.44
C GLY A 83 -7.47 11.94 -1.07
N SER A 84 -6.38 11.39 -1.59
CA SER A 84 -6.12 11.32 -3.03
C SER A 84 -5.36 10.03 -3.32
N TRP A 85 -6.12 8.97 -3.60
CA TRP A 85 -5.57 7.65 -3.88
C TRP A 85 -5.71 7.36 -5.36
N ALA A 86 -4.66 7.67 -6.12
CA ALA A 86 -4.63 7.46 -7.55
C ALA A 86 -4.72 5.96 -7.88
N ASN A 87 -5.55 5.64 -8.87
CA ASN A 87 -5.73 4.27 -9.37
C ASN A 87 -6.09 3.26 -8.27
N ALA A 88 -6.80 3.68 -7.21
CA ALA A 88 -7.15 2.80 -6.10
C ALA A 88 -7.82 1.51 -6.58
N THR A 89 -7.31 0.36 -6.12
CA THR A 89 -7.77 -0.98 -6.51
C THR A 89 -8.66 -1.63 -5.45
N GLY A 90 -8.62 -1.12 -4.23
CA GLY A 90 -9.47 -1.60 -3.13
C GLY A 90 -9.53 -0.63 -1.97
N ALA A 91 -10.66 -0.64 -1.27
CA ALA A 91 -10.82 -0.02 0.03
C ALA A 91 -11.13 -1.12 1.05
N TYR A 92 -10.42 -1.12 2.18
CA TYR A 92 -10.57 -2.13 3.22
C TYR A 92 -10.88 -1.43 4.53
N LEU A 93 -11.99 -1.83 5.14
CA LEU A 93 -12.56 -1.15 6.30
C LEU A 93 -12.71 -2.17 7.43
N LEU A 94 -12.12 -1.89 8.59
CA LEU A 94 -12.34 -2.68 9.79
C LEU A 94 -13.67 -2.23 10.42
N LEU A 95 -14.73 -3.00 10.16
CA LEU A 95 -16.12 -2.62 10.43
C LEU A 95 -16.84 -3.70 11.23
N ASN A 96 -17.51 -3.25 12.29
CA ASN A 96 -18.49 -4.04 13.03
C ASN A 96 -19.67 -3.17 13.43
N SER A 97 -20.76 -3.79 13.84
CA SER A 97 -21.89 -3.11 14.49
C SER A 97 -21.94 -3.40 15.98
N ALA A 98 -22.70 -2.59 16.71
CA ALA A 98 -23.10 -2.83 18.08
C ALA A 98 -24.63 -2.76 18.21
N ASN A 99 -25.20 -3.51 19.15
CA ASN A 99 -26.65 -3.61 19.41
C ASN A 99 -27.46 -4.13 18.22
N THR A 100 -26.84 -4.98 17.40
CA THR A 100 -27.46 -5.66 16.26
C THR A 100 -28.15 -6.94 16.69
N TYR A 101 -29.30 -6.81 17.34
CA TYR A 101 -30.16 -7.93 17.74
C TYR A 101 -30.71 -8.70 16.52
N LEU A 102 -31.20 -9.93 16.76
CA LEU A 102 -31.68 -10.84 15.70
C LEU A 102 -32.73 -10.25 14.74
N TRP A 103 -33.50 -9.25 15.16
CA TRP A 103 -34.48 -8.57 14.29
C TRP A 103 -33.85 -7.64 13.23
N TYR A 104 -32.55 -7.35 13.32
CA TYR A 104 -31.81 -6.65 12.27
C TYR A 104 -31.29 -7.58 11.19
N ASP A 105 -31.39 -8.91 11.36
CA ASP A 105 -30.84 -9.86 10.37
C ASP A 105 -31.33 -9.55 8.96
N GLN A 106 -30.40 -9.55 8.00
CA GLN A 106 -30.59 -9.24 6.58
C GLN A 106 -31.20 -7.84 6.31
N THR A 107 -31.05 -6.91 7.26
CA THR A 107 -31.49 -5.53 7.11
C THR A 107 -30.31 -4.63 6.74
N VAL A 108 -30.49 -3.79 5.72
CA VAL A 108 -29.56 -2.71 5.40
C VAL A 108 -29.69 -1.60 6.44
N VAL A 109 -28.61 -1.30 7.13
CA VAL A 109 -28.56 -0.30 8.21
C VAL A 109 -27.63 0.86 7.88
N GLY A 110 -26.81 0.74 6.84
CA GLY A 110 -25.87 1.78 6.45
C GLY A 110 -25.34 1.57 5.04
N ASN A 111 -24.37 2.37 4.67
CA ASN A 111 -23.59 2.16 3.45
C ASN A 111 -22.19 2.77 3.57
N VAL A 112 -21.28 2.28 2.73
CA VAL A 112 -20.00 2.92 2.45
C VAL A 112 -20.06 3.53 1.06
N THR A 113 -19.88 4.84 0.97
CA THR A 113 -19.83 5.58 -0.30
C THR A 113 -18.40 6.01 -0.62
N LEU A 114 -17.90 5.57 -1.76
CA LEU A 114 -16.61 5.94 -2.34
C LEU A 114 -16.82 7.00 -3.42
N THR A 115 -16.13 8.14 -3.32
CA THR A 115 -16.26 9.26 -4.28
C THR A 115 -14.97 9.45 -5.06
N PHE A 116 -15.08 9.53 -6.39
CA PHE A 116 -13.94 9.65 -7.30
C PHE A 116 -13.75 11.08 -7.80
N SER A 117 -12.55 11.38 -8.29
CA SER A 117 -12.17 12.70 -8.80
C SER A 117 -12.99 13.18 -10.00
N ASP A 118 -13.68 12.29 -10.72
CA ASP A 118 -14.58 12.62 -11.83
C ASP A 118 -16.02 12.90 -11.37
N GLY A 119 -16.28 12.92 -10.06
CA GLY A 119 -17.58 13.14 -9.46
C GLY A 119 -18.48 11.90 -9.40
N THR A 120 -18.04 10.75 -9.93
CA THR A 120 -18.78 9.49 -9.79
C THR A 120 -18.65 8.90 -8.39
N THR A 121 -19.59 8.05 -8.01
CA THR A 121 -19.60 7.34 -6.74
C THR A 121 -19.82 5.84 -6.92
N GLN A 122 -19.34 5.06 -5.95
CA GLN A 122 -19.65 3.65 -5.76
C GLN A 122 -20.15 3.47 -4.32
N SER A 123 -21.30 2.81 -4.15
CA SER A 123 -21.90 2.57 -2.83
C SER A 123 -21.97 1.08 -2.56
N THR A 124 -21.61 0.68 -1.34
CA THR A 124 -21.76 -0.67 -0.83
C THR A 124 -22.68 -0.62 0.39
N ASP A 125 -23.82 -1.30 0.33
CA ASP A 125 -24.74 -1.39 1.45
C ASP A 125 -24.12 -2.17 2.61
N LEU A 126 -24.37 -1.71 3.83
CA LEU A 126 -24.01 -2.40 5.07
C LEU A 126 -25.24 -3.13 5.59
N MET A 127 -25.23 -4.44 5.43
CA MET A 127 -26.34 -5.34 5.78
C MET A 127 -25.94 -6.25 6.93
N VAL A 128 -26.71 -6.18 8.01
CA VAL A 128 -26.50 -7.01 9.20
C VAL A 128 -26.73 -8.47 8.85
N GLY A 129 -25.83 -9.36 9.28
CA GLY A 129 -25.86 -10.79 8.95
C GLY A 129 -25.22 -11.14 7.61
N SER A 130 -24.96 -10.14 6.75
CA SER A 130 -24.29 -10.34 5.46
C SER A 130 -22.82 -9.89 5.53
N ASN A 131 -22.58 -8.58 5.51
CA ASN A 131 -21.24 -7.98 5.52
C ASN A 131 -20.98 -7.10 6.75
N LEU A 132 -21.93 -7.08 7.70
CA LEU A 132 -21.85 -6.39 8.98
C LEU A 132 -22.41 -7.31 10.07
N ARG A 133 -21.77 -7.37 11.24
CA ARG A 133 -22.27 -8.13 12.39
C ARG A 133 -21.84 -7.52 13.72
N GLU A 134 -22.49 -7.98 14.79
CA GLU A 134 -22.19 -7.62 16.17
C GLU A 134 -20.72 -7.89 16.50
N TRP A 135 -20.02 -6.87 16.99
CA TRP A 135 -18.62 -6.98 17.42
C TRP A 135 -18.45 -7.97 18.57
N ARG A 136 -19.42 -8.01 19.50
CA ARG A 136 -19.47 -8.91 20.66
C ARG A 136 -20.25 -10.17 20.31
N THR A 137 -19.58 -11.09 19.63
CA THR A 137 -20.19 -12.34 19.14
C THR A 137 -20.59 -13.32 20.26
N GLY A 138 -20.03 -13.16 21.46
CA GLY A 138 -20.43 -13.90 22.66
C GLY A 138 -21.64 -13.32 23.39
N ALA A 139 -22.22 -12.21 22.93
CA ALA A 139 -23.48 -11.70 23.45
C ALA A 139 -24.65 -12.56 22.95
N GLY A 140 -25.62 -12.83 23.83
CA GLY A 140 -26.86 -13.50 23.42
C GLY A 140 -27.75 -12.57 22.59
N PHE A 141 -28.57 -13.17 21.72
CA PHE A 141 -29.62 -12.49 20.94
C PHE A 141 -29.15 -11.45 19.91
N THR A 142 -27.87 -11.49 19.51
CA THR A 142 -27.32 -10.63 18.44
C THR A 142 -26.98 -11.42 17.19
N VAL A 143 -26.93 -10.72 16.05
CA VAL A 143 -26.47 -11.28 14.78
C VAL A 143 -24.95 -11.29 14.79
N ASN A 144 -24.36 -12.48 14.88
CA ASN A 144 -22.92 -12.68 15.08
C ASN A 144 -22.24 -13.45 13.93
N LEU A 145 -22.94 -13.63 12.81
CA LEU A 145 -22.42 -14.27 11.60
C LEU A 145 -22.36 -13.26 10.45
N ILE A 146 -21.44 -13.52 9.52
CA ILE A 146 -21.32 -12.85 8.22
C ILE A 146 -21.36 -13.93 7.14
N THR A 147 -21.96 -13.61 6.01
CA THR A 147 -22.11 -14.53 4.86
C THR A 147 -21.53 -13.98 3.57
N ASP A 148 -21.31 -12.67 3.48
CA ASP A 148 -20.74 -12.03 2.30
C ASP A 148 -19.25 -12.39 2.16
N PRO A 149 -18.79 -12.96 1.02
CA PRO A 149 -17.38 -13.27 0.81
C PRO A 149 -16.47 -12.04 0.78
N ALA A 150 -17.01 -10.83 0.58
CA ALA A 150 -16.26 -9.59 0.68
C ALA A 150 -16.00 -9.14 2.12
N ALA A 151 -16.65 -9.77 3.10
CA ALA A 151 -16.42 -9.55 4.53
C ALA A 151 -15.73 -10.77 5.16
N ALA A 152 -14.72 -10.52 5.98
CA ALA A 152 -14.01 -11.59 6.67
C ALA A 152 -13.59 -11.18 8.07
N GLN A 153 -13.64 -12.15 9.00
CA GLN A 153 -13.05 -11.98 10.32
C GLN A 153 -11.53 -11.92 10.22
N VAL A 154 -10.93 -10.80 10.63
CA VAL A 154 -9.47 -10.60 10.57
C VAL A 154 -8.81 -10.59 11.94
N TRP A 155 -9.60 -10.49 13.00
CA TRP A 155 -9.13 -10.67 14.37
C TRP A 155 -10.22 -11.26 15.27
N THR A 156 -9.80 -12.02 16.27
CA THR A 156 -10.66 -12.58 17.33
C THR A 156 -9.99 -12.42 18.67
N GLY A 157 -10.80 -12.22 19.70
CA GLY A 157 -10.34 -12.12 21.09
C GLY A 157 -11.53 -12.00 22.03
N ASN A 158 -11.35 -11.19 23.07
CA ASN A 158 -12.38 -10.98 24.08
C ASN A 158 -12.79 -9.50 24.13
N ALA A 159 -14.05 -9.27 24.49
CA ALA A 159 -14.53 -8.00 24.99
C ALA A 159 -13.94 -7.74 26.39
N THR A 160 -13.98 -6.50 26.86
CA THR A 160 -13.54 -6.13 28.21
C THR A 160 -14.30 -6.83 29.34
N ASP A 161 -15.51 -7.32 29.06
CA ASP A 161 -16.31 -8.13 30.00
C ASP A 161 -16.09 -9.64 29.89
N GLY A 162 -15.12 -10.08 29.09
CA GLY A 162 -14.75 -11.48 28.91
C GLY A 162 -15.51 -12.23 27.82
N SER A 163 -16.57 -11.65 27.24
CA SER A 163 -17.30 -12.25 26.12
C SER A 163 -16.40 -12.40 24.88
N ALA A 164 -16.72 -13.31 23.96
CA ALA A 164 -16.05 -13.36 22.65
C ALA A 164 -16.30 -12.07 21.86
N ALA A 165 -15.25 -11.58 21.19
CA ALA A 165 -15.28 -10.39 20.36
C ALA A 165 -14.46 -10.57 19.08
N VAL A 166 -14.84 -9.84 18.03
CA VAL A 166 -14.22 -9.92 16.70
C VAL A 166 -13.98 -8.54 16.12
N ILE A 167 -13.04 -8.47 15.18
CA ILE A 167 -12.93 -7.37 14.23
C ILE A 167 -13.03 -7.97 12.83
N ASP A 168 -13.98 -7.48 12.05
CA ASP A 168 -14.18 -7.88 10.67
C ASP A 168 -13.65 -6.83 9.70
N MET A 169 -13.26 -7.28 8.52
CA MET A 169 -12.81 -6.43 7.42
C MET A 169 -13.77 -6.57 6.25
N LEU A 170 -14.34 -5.44 5.82
CA LEU A 170 -15.07 -5.32 4.56
C LEU A 170 -14.09 -4.92 3.45
N THR A 171 -14.10 -5.67 2.35
CA THR A 171 -13.34 -5.39 1.14
C THR A 171 -14.25 -4.81 0.07
N ILE A 172 -13.93 -3.63 -0.45
CA ILE A 172 -14.62 -3.02 -1.58
C ILE A 172 -13.64 -2.95 -2.76
N SER A 173 -13.84 -3.81 -3.75
CA SER A 173 -13.01 -3.83 -4.96
C SER A 173 -13.29 -2.62 -5.85
N LEU A 174 -12.21 -2.06 -6.40
CA LEU A 174 -12.23 -0.91 -7.30
C LEU A 174 -11.55 -1.27 -8.61
N THR A 175 -11.94 -0.60 -9.70
CA THR A 175 -11.40 -0.88 -11.04
C THR A 175 -9.96 -0.40 -11.24
N GLY A 176 -9.42 0.43 -10.34
CA GLY A 176 -8.06 0.98 -10.47
C GLY A 176 -7.87 2.02 -11.56
N THR A 177 -8.95 2.60 -12.10
CA THR A 177 -8.88 3.54 -13.23
C THR A 177 -9.07 5.01 -12.85
N LYS A 178 -9.49 5.29 -11.61
CA LYS A 178 -9.85 6.62 -11.13
C LYS A 178 -9.12 6.94 -9.83
N THR A 179 -9.01 8.23 -9.54
CA THR A 179 -8.53 8.69 -8.22
C THR A 179 -9.68 8.67 -7.24
N LEU A 180 -9.56 7.88 -6.17
CA LEU A 180 -10.48 7.95 -5.04
C LEU A 180 -10.15 9.20 -4.22
N THR A 181 -11.19 9.96 -3.87
CA THR A 181 -11.05 11.26 -3.18
C THR A 181 -11.71 11.29 -1.81
N SER A 182 -12.73 10.44 -1.59
CA SER A 182 -13.38 10.32 -0.29
C SER A 182 -13.94 8.92 -0.07
N VAL A 183 -13.87 8.48 1.18
CA VAL A 183 -14.59 7.33 1.73
C VAL A 183 -15.53 7.83 2.80
N THR A 184 -16.82 7.60 2.65
CA THR A 184 -17.84 7.99 3.62
C THR A 184 -18.54 6.75 4.14
N VAL A 185 -18.62 6.61 5.47
CA VAL A 185 -19.41 5.56 6.12
C VAL A 185 -20.64 6.21 6.73
N ASN A 186 -21.82 5.67 6.42
CA ASN A 186 -23.10 6.19 6.85
C ASN A 186 -23.83 5.13 7.68
N ASP A 187 -24.31 5.53 8.85
CA ASP A 187 -25.36 4.82 9.56
C ASP A 187 -26.71 5.43 9.16
N THR A 188 -27.45 4.72 8.32
CA THR A 188 -28.76 5.15 7.82
C THR A 188 -29.91 4.59 8.64
N ASN A 189 -29.63 3.84 9.70
CA ASN A 189 -30.64 3.22 10.52
C ASN A 189 -31.46 4.30 11.24
N GLY A 190 -32.78 4.17 11.15
CA GLY A 190 -33.71 5.18 11.66
C GLY A 190 -34.23 4.94 13.08
N TRP A 191 -33.82 3.84 13.74
CA TRP A 191 -34.48 3.38 14.97
C TRP A 191 -33.59 2.54 15.88
N GLY A 192 -34.00 2.34 17.13
CA GLY A 192 -33.21 1.56 18.09
C GLY A 192 -31.90 2.24 18.51
N ALA A 193 -30.93 1.45 18.98
CA ALA A 193 -29.65 1.93 19.50
C ALA A 193 -28.46 1.28 18.78
N LEU A 194 -28.65 0.89 17.51
CA LEU A 194 -27.57 0.36 16.69
C LEU A 194 -26.47 1.42 16.54
N ALA A 195 -25.23 0.95 16.49
CA ALA A 195 -24.10 1.77 16.08
C ALA A 195 -23.23 1.02 15.09
N ILE A 196 -22.65 1.74 14.13
CA ILE A 196 -21.62 1.23 13.23
C ILE A 196 -20.26 1.71 13.74
N SER A 197 -19.32 0.79 13.91
CA SER A 197 -17.98 1.08 14.42
C SER A 197 -16.93 0.83 13.34
N LEU A 198 -16.17 1.87 13.01
CA LEU A 198 -15.02 1.83 12.10
C LEU A 198 -13.73 1.99 12.88
N SER A 199 -12.94 0.93 12.99
CA SER A 199 -11.67 0.94 13.75
C SER A 199 -10.44 1.18 12.89
N GLY A 200 -10.54 0.97 11.57
CA GLY A 200 -9.42 1.19 10.65
C GLY A 200 -9.88 1.27 9.20
N LEU A 201 -9.14 2.03 8.39
CA LEU A 201 -9.36 2.19 6.96
C LEU A 201 -8.00 2.15 6.26
N THR A 202 -7.90 1.42 5.16
CA THR A 202 -6.73 1.45 4.28
C THR A 202 -7.18 1.33 2.83
N ILE A 203 -6.44 1.99 1.94
CA ILE A 203 -6.72 2.01 0.50
C ILE A 203 -5.54 1.38 -0.21
N SER A 204 -5.77 0.39 -1.05
CA SER A 204 -4.71 -0.17 -1.88
C SER A 204 -4.61 0.53 -3.22
N SER A 205 -3.39 0.80 -3.67
CA SER A 205 -3.08 1.21 -5.04
C SER A 205 -2.17 0.18 -5.72
N PRO A 206 -2.11 0.15 -7.07
CA PRO A 206 -1.14 -0.65 -7.79
C PRO A 206 0.27 -0.26 -7.35
N ASP A 207 1.19 -1.21 -7.42
CA ASP A 207 2.61 -0.91 -7.23
C ASP A 207 3.04 0.15 -8.26
N PRO A 208 3.71 1.24 -7.86
CA PRO A 208 4.35 2.12 -8.82
C PRO A 208 5.23 1.30 -9.76
N ALA A 209 4.97 1.41 -11.07
CA ALA A 209 5.78 0.76 -12.08
C ALA A 209 7.26 1.09 -11.80
N PRO A 210 8.19 0.12 -11.91
CA PRO A 210 9.61 0.38 -11.72
C PRO A 210 10.01 1.59 -12.54
N ALA A 211 10.64 2.57 -11.89
CA ALA A 211 11.17 3.73 -12.60
C ALA A 211 12.03 3.22 -13.78
N PRO A 212 11.92 3.82 -14.99
CA PRO A 212 12.80 3.47 -16.10
C PRO A 212 14.24 3.50 -15.60
N ALA A 213 14.97 2.39 -15.82
CA ALA A 213 16.39 2.37 -15.47
C ALA A 213 17.06 3.59 -16.12
N PRO A 214 17.89 4.35 -15.38
CA PRO A 214 18.56 5.50 -15.97
C PRO A 214 19.33 5.04 -17.21
N ASP A 215 19.10 5.74 -18.33
CA ASP A 215 19.86 5.48 -19.55
C ASP A 215 21.36 5.52 -19.23
N PRO A 216 22.16 4.54 -19.67
CA PRO A 216 23.59 4.56 -19.43
C PRO A 216 24.19 5.81 -20.08
N THR A 217 24.49 6.84 -19.28
CA THR A 217 25.20 8.02 -19.75
C THR A 217 26.64 7.62 -20.05
N CYS A 218 26.94 7.32 -21.30
CA CYS A 218 28.32 7.10 -21.73
C CYS A 218 29.03 8.45 -21.82
N THR A 219 29.72 8.87 -20.76
CA THR A 219 30.43 10.16 -20.73
C THR A 219 31.73 10.17 -21.53
N ARG A 220 32.00 9.16 -22.37
CA ARG A 220 33.21 9.10 -23.20
C ARG A 220 32.87 9.32 -24.68
N PRO A 221 33.34 10.42 -25.30
CA PRO A 221 33.26 10.60 -26.74
C PRO A 221 33.88 9.39 -27.46
N GLY A 222 33.09 8.69 -28.28
CA GLY A 222 33.54 7.57 -29.11
C GLY A 222 33.17 6.15 -28.65
N ASN A 223 32.42 5.97 -27.56
CA ASN A 223 31.97 4.64 -27.12
C ASN A 223 30.44 4.50 -27.23
N SER A 224 29.95 3.43 -27.87
CA SER A 224 28.55 3.00 -27.75
C SER A 224 28.34 2.14 -26.50
N CYS A 225 27.23 2.32 -25.78
CA CYS A 225 26.90 1.66 -24.50
C CYS A 225 26.82 0.12 -24.56
N ASN A 226 26.96 -0.48 -25.74
CA ASN A 226 26.82 -1.92 -25.97
C ASN A 226 28.13 -2.63 -26.26
N THR A 227 29.27 -1.93 -26.20
CA THR A 227 30.59 -2.53 -26.48
C THR A 227 31.21 -3.04 -25.17
N PRO A 228 31.50 -4.37 -25.04
CA PRO A 228 32.18 -4.90 -23.85
C PRO A 228 33.49 -4.17 -23.56
N ALA A 229 33.80 -3.92 -22.28
CA ALA A 229 34.98 -3.18 -21.86
C ALA A 229 36.30 -3.73 -22.44
N ALA A 230 36.35 -5.03 -22.71
CA ALA A 230 37.49 -5.71 -23.33
C ALA A 230 37.86 -5.17 -24.72
N VAL A 231 36.89 -4.65 -25.49
CA VAL A 231 37.14 -4.13 -26.85
C VAL A 231 37.65 -2.68 -26.83
N ASN A 232 37.42 -1.95 -25.73
CA ASN A 232 37.75 -0.52 -25.61
C ASN A 232 39.15 -0.26 -25.01
N SER A 233 39.87 -1.30 -24.59
CA SER A 233 41.23 -1.21 -24.07
C SER A 233 42.28 -1.52 -25.14
N ASN A 234 42.33 -0.73 -26.20
CA ASN A 234 43.44 -0.78 -27.18
C ASN A 234 44.60 0.16 -26.81
N SER A 235 44.81 0.49 -25.52
CA SER A 235 46.06 1.16 -25.14
C SER A 235 47.17 0.12 -25.08
N GLN A 236 47.98 0.02 -26.14
CA GLN A 236 49.21 -0.78 -26.18
C GLN A 236 50.24 -0.40 -25.09
N LYS A 237 50.00 0.66 -24.32
CA LYS A 237 50.84 1.15 -23.22
C LYS A 237 51.00 0.15 -22.05
N TRP A 238 50.12 -0.86 -21.92
CA TRP A 238 50.12 -1.77 -20.76
C TRP A 238 50.19 -3.27 -21.12
N LEU A 239 50.60 -3.61 -22.34
CA LEU A 239 50.90 -5.01 -22.68
C LEU A 239 52.24 -5.41 -22.06
N PRO A 240 52.34 -6.52 -21.31
CA PRO A 240 53.64 -7.06 -20.88
C PRO A 240 54.48 -7.39 -22.12
N SER A 241 55.70 -6.85 -22.18
CA SER A 241 56.67 -7.14 -23.25
C SER A 241 57.07 -8.62 -23.19
N THR A 242 56.47 -9.46 -24.02
CA THR A 242 56.96 -10.82 -24.25
C THR A 242 57.95 -10.81 -25.41
N SER A 243 59.24 -10.88 -25.09
CA SER A 243 60.30 -11.18 -26.05
C SER A 243 60.09 -12.59 -26.62
N ALA A 244 59.87 -12.70 -27.92
CA ALA A 244 59.85 -13.97 -28.63
C ALA A 244 61.22 -14.23 -29.27
N THR A 245 61.83 -15.35 -28.94
CA THR A 245 62.91 -15.96 -29.74
C THR A 245 62.26 -16.86 -30.79
N THR A 246 62.41 -16.51 -32.06
CA THR A 246 62.05 -17.25 -33.28
C THR A 246 62.98 -18.46 -33.50
N PRO A 247 62.81 -19.33 -34.55
CA PRO A 247 61.73 -19.47 -35.56
C PRO A 247 61.34 -20.94 -35.88
N SER A 248 60.28 -21.16 -36.69
CA SER A 248 60.36 -21.98 -37.93
C SER A 248 59.00 -22.18 -38.63
N THR A 249 58.97 -21.77 -39.92
CA THR A 249 58.31 -22.37 -41.10
C THR A 249 56.79 -22.52 -41.21
N THR A 250 56.21 -21.53 -41.90
CA THR A 250 55.32 -21.59 -43.09
C THR A 250 54.77 -22.93 -43.62
N THR A 251 53.45 -22.96 -43.89
CA THR A 251 52.86 -23.24 -45.23
C THR A 251 51.43 -22.66 -45.28
N ILE A 252 51.22 -21.50 -45.91
CA ILE A 252 50.61 -21.24 -47.23
C ILE A 252 49.07 -21.30 -47.28
N ASP A 253 48.54 -20.12 -47.61
CA ASP A 253 47.19 -19.72 -48.03
C ASP A 253 46.52 -20.55 -49.13
N LYS A 254 45.18 -20.47 -49.18
CA LYS A 254 44.30 -20.08 -50.32
C LYS A 254 42.90 -20.69 -50.11
N HIS A 255 41.76 -20.06 -50.39
CA HIS A 255 41.39 -18.99 -51.33
C HIS A 255 39.91 -18.59 -51.08
N THR A 256 39.58 -17.30 -51.27
CA THR A 256 38.38 -16.69 -51.94
C THR A 256 36.97 -17.31 -51.80
N ASN A 257 35.82 -16.63 -51.93
CA ASN A 257 35.30 -15.26 -52.06
C ASN A 257 33.76 -15.42 -52.23
N SER A 258 32.99 -14.40 -51.86
CA SER A 258 31.62 -14.04 -52.32
C SER A 258 30.50 -15.08 -52.50
N GLY A 259 29.34 -14.81 -51.90
CA GLY A 259 28.05 -15.24 -52.44
C GLY A 259 27.62 -14.38 -53.65
N HIS A 260 26.90 -14.99 -54.59
CA HIS A 260 26.03 -14.32 -55.56
C HIS A 260 24.75 -15.16 -55.79
N HIS A 261 23.61 -14.47 -55.65
CA HIS A 261 22.24 -14.62 -56.17
C HIS A 261 21.78 -15.87 -56.96
N SER A 262 20.50 -16.21 -56.70
CA SER A 262 19.40 -16.71 -57.57
C SER A 262 19.78 -17.18 -58.99
N LYS A 263 19.39 -18.38 -59.45
CA LYS A 263 18.05 -18.95 -59.58
C LYS A 263 18.16 -20.47 -59.74
#